data_AF-A0A959Y8K1-F1
#
_entry.id   AF-A0A959Y8K1-F1
#
_cell.length_a   1.000
_cell.length_b   1.000
_cell.length_c   1.000
_cell.angle_alpha   90.00
_cell.angle_beta   90.00
_cell.angle_gamma   90.00
#
_symmetry.space_group_name_H-M   'P 1'
#
loop_
_entity.id
_entity.type
_entity.pdbx_description
1 polymer ?
#
loop_
_entity_poly.entity_id
_entity_poly.type
_entity_poly.pdbx_seq_one_letter_code
_entity_poly.pdbx_strand_id
1 'polypeptide(L)'
;MSTGLLQATTYYVSPTGSDSNNGTSPSSPWRTIGRVNQLGGALGAGDVVLFQRNGVYRGKLSISSSGTTGSPIVVGAYGQGNDPVISGSDLVTGWTVYSGNIWRAPVGASVRHVYYNGERLQLARFPNSGWARTDNATSTTTT
;
A
#
# COMPACT_ATOMS: atom_id res chain seq x y z
N MET A 1 -6.45 -15.28 42.38
CA MET A 1 -5.77 -14.99 41.09
C MET A 1 -6.83 -15.10 40.00
N SER A 2 -7.40 -13.98 39.57
CA SER A 2 -8.42 -13.98 38.51
C SER A 2 -7.72 -14.11 37.17
N THR A 3 -7.81 -15.27 36.53
CA THR A 3 -7.41 -15.46 35.13
C THR A 3 -8.40 -14.71 34.25
N GLY A 4 -8.13 -13.44 33.96
CA GLY A 4 -8.85 -12.71 32.93
C GLY A 4 -8.59 -13.36 31.58
N LEU A 5 -9.61 -13.97 30.98
CA LEU A 5 -9.59 -14.36 29.57
C LEU A 5 -9.37 -13.06 28.76
N LEU A 6 -8.18 -12.85 28.21
CA LEU A 6 -7.95 -11.84 27.18
C LEU A 6 -8.73 -12.30 25.95
N GLN A 7 -9.92 -11.72 25.75
CA GLN A 7 -10.74 -11.98 24.58
C GLN A 7 -10.04 -11.40 23.35
N ALA A 8 -9.89 -12.21 22.31
CA ALA A 8 -9.39 -11.77 21.01
C ALA A 8 -10.18 -10.57 20.49
N THR A 9 -9.47 -9.51 20.08
CA THR A 9 -10.09 -8.27 19.61
C THR A 9 -10.03 -8.18 18.09
N THR A 10 -11.13 -7.77 17.46
CA THR A 10 -11.16 -7.43 16.03
C THR A 10 -11.08 -5.93 15.85
N TYR A 11 -10.08 -5.50 15.08
CA TYR A 11 -9.85 -4.11 14.71
C TYR A 11 -10.23 -3.88 13.25
N TYR A 12 -10.79 -2.71 12.95
CA TYR A 12 -11.30 -2.34 11.64
C TYR A 12 -10.59 -1.08 11.15
N VAL A 13 -10.22 -1.08 9.87
CA VAL A 13 -9.54 0.03 9.19
C VAL A 13 -10.32 0.39 7.93
N SER A 14 -10.59 1.67 7.68
CA SER A 14 -11.39 2.17 6.56
C SER A 14 -10.77 3.46 6.00
N PRO A 15 -10.76 3.70 4.68
CA PRO A 15 -10.29 4.98 4.13
C PRO A 15 -11.08 6.19 4.65
N THR A 16 -12.34 5.98 5.06
CA THR A 16 -13.23 7.01 5.61
C THR A 16 -13.29 7.00 7.14
N GLY A 17 -12.47 6.19 7.80
CA GLY A 17 -12.39 6.11 9.26
C GLY A 17 -11.67 7.29 9.92
N SER A 18 -11.43 7.17 11.22
CA SER A 18 -10.63 8.13 12.01
C SER A 18 -9.70 7.41 12.97
N ASP A 19 -8.44 7.83 13.05
CA ASP A 19 -7.46 7.24 13.99
C ASP A 19 -7.75 7.61 15.45
N SER A 20 -8.67 8.54 15.70
CA SER A 20 -9.21 8.84 17.04
C SER A 20 -10.25 7.83 17.52
N ASN A 21 -10.75 6.95 16.63
CA ASN A 21 -11.73 5.94 17.01
C ASN A 21 -11.09 4.83 17.84
N ASN A 22 -11.92 4.03 18.51
CA ASN A 22 -11.47 2.81 19.19
C ASN A 22 -11.02 1.71 18.21
N GLY A 23 -11.51 1.72 16.96
CA GLY A 23 -11.17 0.76 15.93
C GLY A 23 -11.81 -0.62 16.11
N THR A 24 -12.64 -0.85 17.13
CA THR A 24 -13.19 -2.19 17.47
C THR A 24 -14.59 -2.46 16.90
N SER A 25 -15.10 -1.58 16.03
CA SER A 25 -16.36 -1.76 15.31
C SER A 25 -16.21 -1.28 13.85
N PRO A 26 -16.89 -1.93 12.87
CA PRO A 26 -16.96 -1.43 11.50
C PRO A 26 -17.53 -0.01 11.38
N SER A 27 -18.34 0.44 12.34
CA SER A 27 -18.93 1.78 12.37
C SER A 27 -17.99 2.86 12.94
N SER A 28 -16.94 2.45 13.65
CA SER A 28 -15.91 3.33 14.20
C SER A 28 -14.50 2.80 13.89
N PRO A 29 -14.15 2.62 12.59
CA PRO A 29 -12.87 2.07 12.18
C PRO A 29 -11.76 3.12 12.30
N TRP A 30 -10.52 2.67 12.43
CA TRP A 30 -9.35 3.51 12.19
C TRP A 30 -9.21 3.89 10.71
N ARG A 31 -8.34 4.85 10.43
CA ARG A 31 -8.10 5.33 9.07
C ARG A 31 -6.81 4.79 8.47
N THR A 32 -5.72 4.77 9.24
CA THR A 32 -4.38 4.62 8.68
C THR A 32 -3.67 3.33 9.09
N ILE A 33 -2.75 2.87 8.23
CA ILE A 33 -1.78 1.81 8.60
C ILE A 33 -0.90 2.28 9.76
N GLY A 34 -0.59 3.58 9.84
CA GLY A 34 0.17 4.14 10.94
C GLY A 34 -0.45 3.84 12.30
N ARG A 35 -1.78 3.92 12.41
CA ARG A 35 -2.50 3.56 13.63
C ARG A 35 -2.42 2.06 13.95
N VAL A 36 -2.52 1.20 12.94
CA VAL A 36 -2.32 -0.26 13.11
C VAL A 36 -0.90 -0.57 13.61
N ASN A 37 0.12 0.08 13.04
CA ASN A 37 1.51 -0.15 13.44
C ASN A 37 1.79 0.25 14.89
N GLN A 38 1.07 1.25 15.44
CA GLN A 38 1.19 1.59 16.86
C GLN A 38 0.74 0.44 17.78
N LEU A 39 -0.14 -0.44 17.31
CA LEU A 39 -0.51 -1.68 18.00
C LEU A 39 0.34 -2.88 17.60
N GLY A 40 1.19 -2.80 16.57
CA GLY A 40 1.82 -3.97 15.96
C GLY A 40 2.63 -4.85 16.93
N GLY A 41 3.15 -4.29 18.01
CA GLY A 41 3.83 -5.03 19.09
C GLY A 41 2.96 -5.45 20.26
N ALA A 42 1.71 -4.97 20.32
CA ALA A 42 0.74 -5.21 21.39
C ALA A 42 -0.42 -6.13 20.98
N LEU A 43 -0.52 -6.54 19.70
CA LEU A 43 -1.50 -7.55 19.28
C LEU A 43 -1.23 -8.88 19.99
N GLY A 44 -2.30 -9.47 20.51
CA GLY A 44 -2.31 -10.74 21.21
C GLY A 44 -2.74 -11.91 20.32
N ALA A 45 -2.59 -13.13 20.84
CA ALA A 45 -3.05 -14.33 20.16
C ALA A 45 -4.57 -14.27 19.90
N GLY A 46 -4.96 -14.49 18.64
CA GLY A 46 -6.35 -14.44 18.18
C GLY A 46 -6.81 -13.07 17.68
N ASP A 47 -6.04 -11.99 17.87
CA ASP A 47 -6.42 -10.66 17.39
C ASP A 47 -6.53 -10.62 15.86
N VAL A 48 -7.46 -9.79 15.37
CA VAL A 48 -7.76 -9.67 13.95
C VAL A 48 -7.68 -8.19 13.54
N VAL A 49 -7.02 -7.90 12.43
CA VAL A 49 -7.01 -6.57 11.79
C VAL A 49 -7.66 -6.69 10.42
N LEU A 50 -8.81 -6.04 10.23
CA LEU A 50 -9.60 -6.08 9.00
C LEU A 50 -9.54 -4.74 8.27
N PHE A 51 -9.07 -4.76 7.02
CA PHE A 51 -9.08 -3.62 6.11
C PHE A 51 -10.34 -3.64 5.24
N GLN A 52 -10.98 -2.49 5.06
CA GLN A 52 -12.19 -2.37 4.24
C GLN A 52 -11.86 -2.61 2.77
N ARG A 53 -12.64 -3.50 2.13
CA ARG A 53 -12.63 -3.74 0.69
C ARG A 53 -12.85 -2.46 -0.12
N ASN A 54 -12.30 -2.43 -1.33
CA ASN A 54 -12.17 -1.23 -2.18
C ASN A 54 -11.36 -0.07 -1.57
N GLY A 55 -10.68 -0.30 -0.44
CA GLY A 55 -9.82 0.70 0.19
C GLY A 55 -8.39 0.68 -0.34
N VAL A 56 -7.77 1.86 -0.44
CA VAL A 56 -6.33 2.01 -0.67
C VAL A 56 -5.67 2.59 0.57
N TYR A 57 -4.73 1.85 1.13
CA TYR A 57 -4.02 2.20 2.35
C TYR A 57 -2.54 2.39 2.03
N ARG A 58 -2.07 3.63 2.12
CA ARG A 58 -0.68 3.96 1.78
C ARG A 58 0.22 3.87 2.99
N GLY A 59 1.35 3.19 2.84
CA GLY A 59 2.36 2.99 3.87
C GLY A 59 2.86 1.56 3.97
N LYS A 60 3.64 1.30 5.02
CA LYS A 60 4.20 -0.02 5.34
C LYS A 60 3.48 -0.62 6.54
N LEU A 61 2.83 -1.76 6.37
CA LEU A 61 2.28 -2.53 7.49
C LEU A 61 3.43 -3.24 8.23
N SER A 62 3.53 -3.03 9.54
CA SER A 62 4.58 -3.62 10.39
C SER A 62 3.94 -4.20 11.65
N ILE A 63 3.86 -5.52 11.70
CA ILE A 63 3.40 -6.30 12.85
C ILE A 63 4.60 -7.10 13.36
N SER A 64 4.98 -6.87 14.62
CA SER A 64 6.14 -7.49 15.26
C SER A 64 5.76 -8.51 16.34
N SER A 65 4.47 -8.67 16.59
CA SER A 65 3.88 -9.68 17.48
C SER A 65 3.53 -10.96 16.69
N SER A 66 3.28 -12.04 17.41
CA SER A 66 2.84 -13.32 16.83
C SER A 66 1.78 -13.94 17.72
N GLY A 67 0.79 -14.56 17.09
CA GLY A 67 -0.19 -15.38 17.78
C GLY A 67 0.35 -16.76 18.13
N THR A 68 -0.54 -17.65 18.55
CA THR A 68 -0.22 -19.08 18.77
C THR A 68 -0.81 -19.92 17.64
N THR A 69 -0.40 -21.19 17.52
CA THR A 69 -0.93 -22.12 16.52
C THR A 69 -2.46 -22.26 16.59
N GLY A 70 -3.04 -22.22 17.79
CA GLY A 70 -4.49 -22.29 17.99
C GLY A 70 -5.21 -20.94 17.95
N SER A 71 -4.47 -19.83 17.94
CA SER A 71 -5.02 -18.47 17.94
C SER A 71 -4.04 -17.53 17.24
N PRO A 72 -3.93 -17.60 15.90
CA PRO A 72 -3.04 -16.74 15.14
C PRO A 72 -3.52 -15.29 15.19
N ILE A 73 -2.60 -14.36 14.97
CA ILE A 73 -2.96 -12.99 14.61
C ILE A 73 -3.35 -13.01 13.13
N VAL A 74 -4.51 -12.46 12.79
CA VAL A 74 -5.03 -12.46 11.41
C VAL A 74 -5.06 -11.05 10.86
N VAL A 75 -4.52 -10.86 9.66
CA VAL A 75 -4.74 -9.66 8.86
C VAL A 75 -5.60 -10.04 7.68
N GLY A 76 -6.74 -9.36 7.51
CA GLY A 76 -7.73 -9.71 6.51
C GLY A 76 -8.51 -8.52 5.99
N ALA A 77 -9.65 -8.81 5.36
CA ALA A 77 -10.52 -7.81 4.75
C ALA A 77 -11.96 -7.94 5.22
N TYR A 78 -12.71 -6.84 5.22
CA TYR A 78 -14.15 -6.82 5.48
C TYR A 78 -14.90 -5.91 4.49
N GLY A 79 -16.23 -5.99 4.46
CA GLY A 79 -17.07 -5.23 3.54
C GLY A 79 -17.27 -5.94 2.20
N GLN A 80 -17.52 -5.18 1.14
CA GLN A 80 -17.85 -5.69 -0.20
C GLN A 80 -16.93 -5.08 -1.27
N GLY A 81 -16.73 -5.82 -2.36
CA GLY A 81 -15.91 -5.39 -3.50
C GLY A 81 -14.49 -5.96 -3.50
N ASN A 82 -13.59 -5.29 -4.24
CA ASN A 82 -12.22 -5.76 -4.45
C ASN A 82 -11.42 -5.79 -3.15
N ASP A 83 -10.37 -6.61 -3.12
CA ASP A 83 -9.46 -6.67 -1.99
C ASP A 83 -8.85 -5.30 -1.67
N PRO A 84 -8.61 -4.99 -0.38
CA PRO A 84 -7.93 -3.76 0.01
C PRO A 84 -6.49 -3.75 -0.53
N VAL A 85 -6.05 -2.59 -1.00
CA VAL A 85 -4.69 -2.40 -1.52
C VAL A 85 -3.83 -1.74 -0.45
N ILE A 86 -2.82 -2.46 0.04
CA ILE A 86 -1.72 -1.87 0.82
C ILE A 86 -0.66 -1.41 -0.19
N SER A 87 -0.48 -0.09 -0.30
CA SER A 87 0.43 0.52 -1.27
C SER A 87 1.62 1.17 -0.59
N GLY A 88 2.83 0.74 -0.95
CA GLY A 88 4.07 1.42 -0.56
C GLY A 88 4.38 2.68 -1.38
N SER A 89 3.48 3.11 -2.27
CA SER A 89 3.66 4.29 -3.10
C SER A 89 3.06 5.55 -2.46
N ASP A 90 3.70 6.69 -2.69
CA ASP A 90 3.14 7.99 -2.34
C ASP A 90 2.17 8.47 -3.40
N LEU A 91 1.10 9.15 -2.97
CA LEU A 91 0.19 9.80 -3.90
C LEU A 91 0.82 11.11 -4.38
N VAL A 92 1.08 11.19 -5.68
CA VAL A 92 1.56 12.43 -6.31
C VAL A 92 0.35 13.30 -6.68
N THR A 93 0.32 14.52 -6.13
CA THR A 93 -0.71 15.54 -6.39
C THR A 93 -0.08 16.80 -7.01
N GLY A 94 -0.90 17.77 -7.41
CA GLY A 94 -0.38 19.03 -7.99
C GLY A 94 0.12 18.91 -9.43
N TRP A 95 -0.48 18.01 -10.21
CA TRP A 95 -0.19 17.86 -11.63
C TRP A 95 -0.57 19.11 -12.41
N THR A 96 0.34 19.59 -13.25
CA THR A 96 0.15 20.73 -14.15
C THR A 96 0.65 20.38 -15.55
N VAL A 97 0.03 20.96 -16.57
CA VAL A 97 0.50 20.82 -17.95
C VAL A 97 1.84 21.53 -18.09
N TYR A 98 2.83 20.85 -18.65
CA TYR A 98 4.10 21.43 -19.03
C TYR A 98 4.08 21.89 -20.49
N SER A 99 3.79 20.97 -21.41
CA SER A 99 3.65 21.25 -22.85
C SER A 99 2.97 20.08 -23.57
N GLY A 100 2.02 20.37 -24.46
CA GLY A 100 1.25 19.34 -25.17
C GLY A 100 0.64 18.32 -24.20
N ASN A 101 0.95 17.04 -24.39
CA ASN A 101 0.49 15.93 -23.53
C ASN A 101 1.47 15.60 -22.38
N ILE A 102 2.43 16.48 -22.08
CA ILE A 102 3.39 16.30 -21.00
C ILE A 102 2.89 17.00 -19.75
N TRP A 103 2.75 16.23 -18.68
CA TRP A 103 2.35 16.71 -17.35
C TRP A 103 3.52 16.60 -16.38
N ARG A 104 3.56 17.50 -15.40
CA ARG A 104 4.56 17.50 -14.32
C ARG A 104 3.90 17.73 -12.97
N ALA A 105 4.51 17.19 -11.92
CA ALA A 105 4.12 17.42 -10.54
C ALA A 105 5.37 17.54 -9.66
N PRO A 106 5.32 18.34 -8.58
CA PRO A 106 6.40 18.36 -7.59
C PRO A 106 6.46 17.01 -6.86
N VAL A 107 7.66 16.48 -6.69
CA VAL A 107 7.92 15.26 -5.90
C VAL A 107 9.08 15.52 -4.94
N GLY A 108 8.94 15.08 -3.68
CA GLY A 108 9.94 15.30 -2.64
C GLY A 108 11.02 14.20 -2.54
N ALA A 109 10.92 13.15 -3.36
CA ALA A 109 11.80 12.00 -3.31
C ALA A 109 12.15 11.50 -4.71
N SER A 110 13.22 10.71 -4.81
CA SER A 110 13.62 10.05 -6.06
C SER A 110 12.55 9.05 -6.51
N VAL A 111 12.08 9.21 -7.75
CA VAL A 111 11.04 8.36 -8.34
C VAL A 111 11.69 7.16 -9.03
N ARG A 112 11.34 5.94 -8.58
CA ARG A 112 11.79 4.69 -9.22
C ARG A 112 10.78 4.14 -10.22
N HIS A 113 9.49 4.25 -9.90
CA HIS A 113 8.39 3.80 -10.73
C HIS A 113 7.23 4.76 -10.57
N VAL A 114 6.46 4.95 -11.63
CA VAL A 114 5.20 5.71 -11.61
C VAL A 114 4.06 4.74 -11.90
N TYR A 115 2.96 4.87 -11.17
CA TYR A 115 1.76 4.09 -11.40
C TYR A 115 0.59 5.03 -11.70
N TYR A 116 -0.24 4.66 -12.66
CA TYR A 116 -1.49 5.35 -12.98
C TYR A 116 -2.63 4.34 -12.94
N ASN A 117 -3.68 4.62 -12.15
CA ASN A 117 -4.81 3.71 -11.90
C ASN A 117 -4.40 2.27 -11.51
N GLY A 118 -3.29 2.13 -10.78
CA GLY A 118 -2.77 0.83 -10.34
C GLY A 118 -1.81 0.16 -11.32
N GLU A 119 -1.70 0.65 -12.56
CA GLU A 119 -0.79 0.12 -13.57
C GLU A 119 0.54 0.86 -13.60
N ARG A 120 1.66 0.13 -13.70
CA ARG A 120 3.00 0.72 -13.76
C ARG A 120 3.25 1.34 -15.13
N LEU A 121 3.56 2.62 -15.17
CA LEU A 121 3.98 3.31 -16.39
C LEU A 121 5.42 2.95 -16.77
N GLN A 122 5.67 2.88 -18.07
CA GLN A 122 7.03 2.73 -18.58
C GLN A 122 7.77 4.06 -18.41
N LEU A 123 8.94 4.03 -17.75
CA LEU A 123 9.83 5.17 -17.71
C LEU A 123 10.23 5.57 -19.14
N ALA A 124 10.46 6.87 -19.34
CA ALA A 124 10.99 7.37 -20.60
C ALA A 124 12.30 6.64 -20.93
N ARG A 125 12.30 5.94 -22.06
CA ARG A 125 13.45 5.19 -22.57
C ARG A 125 13.45 5.23 -24.10
N PHE A 126 14.61 5.01 -24.70
CA PHE A 126 14.75 4.77 -26.13
C PHE A 126 15.19 3.31 -26.39
N PRO A 127 14.59 2.60 -27.38
CA PRO A 127 13.31 2.96 -27.99
C PRO A 127 12.19 2.86 -26.93
N ASN A 128 11.08 3.56 -27.17
CA ASN A 128 9.93 3.55 -26.25
C ASN A 128 9.15 2.23 -26.27
N SER A 129 9.45 1.34 -27.22
CA SER A 129 9.00 -0.05 -27.31
C SER A 129 10.04 -0.86 -28.08
N GLY A 130 10.10 -2.18 -27.85
CA GLY A 130 11.07 -3.04 -28.56
C GLY A 130 12.55 -2.74 -28.26
N TRP A 131 13.41 -3.06 -29.22
CA TRP A 131 14.86 -2.91 -29.20
C TRP A 131 15.32 -1.99 -30.33
N ALA A 132 16.40 -1.22 -30.10
CA ALA A 132 17.01 -0.44 -31.16
C ALA A 132 17.60 -1.42 -32.18
N ARG A 133 17.11 -1.37 -33.42
CA ARG A 133 17.66 -2.18 -34.50
C ARG A 133 18.82 -1.44 -35.15
N THR A 134 19.92 -2.14 -35.41
CA THR A 134 20.98 -1.64 -36.28
C THR A 134 20.65 -2.09 -37.70
N ASP A 135 19.97 -1.23 -38.45
CA ASP A 135 19.51 -1.56 -39.80
C ASP A 135 20.62 -1.38 -40.86
N ASN A 136 21.75 -0.77 -40.48
CA ASN A 136 22.95 -0.63 -41.30
C ASN A 136 24.20 -0.86 -40.45
N ALA A 137 24.91 -1.96 -40.69
CA ALA A 137 26.31 -2.09 -40.29
C ALA A 137 27.17 -1.66 -41.46
N THR A 138 27.68 -0.42 -41.47
CA THR A 138 28.80 -0.10 -42.35
C THR A 138 30.04 -0.76 -41.76
N SER A 139 30.59 -1.73 -42.49
CA SER A 139 31.88 -2.35 -42.18
C SER A 139 33.00 -1.33 -42.30
N THR A 140 33.19 -0.52 -41.27
CA THR A 140 34.38 0.30 -41.05
C THR A 140 34.86 0.12 -39.62
N THR A 141 35.51 -1.04 -39.43
CA THR A 141 36.68 -1.30 -38.57
C THR A 141 36.58 -1.02 -37.07
N THR A 142 36.55 -2.11 -36.28
CA THR A 142 37.26 -2.16 -34.98
C THR A 142 38.69 -2.63 -35.24
N THR A 143 39.65 -1.73 -35.10
CA THR A 143 41.06 -2.02 -34.80
C THR A 143 41.36 -1.48 -33.43
#